data_AF-A0A9X1X6J9-F1
#
_entry.id   AF-A0A9X1X6J9-F1
#
_cell.length_a   1.000
_cell.length_b   1.000
_cell.length_c   1.000
_cell.angle_alpha   90.00
_cell.angle_beta   90.00
_cell.angle_gamma   90.00
#
_symmetry.space_group_name_H-M   'P 1'
#
loop_
_entity.id
_entity.type
_entity.pdbx_description
1 polymer ?
#
loop_
_entity_poly.entity_id
_entity_poly.type
_entity_poly.pdbx_seq_one_letter_code
_entity_poly.pdbx_strand_id
1 'polypeptide(L)'
;MIVTKPEYCQLIEVFRLGLKLTVIDVSEVKVIAEKILMAEEEPEYVLIELCIAKDANAMLSILSESACINSVSPIPMRVILGLIFKKFSEEKLSADEAADKIRSINQHESQLDLLTGAELIILDEIDFDFEFNDNELLGNDLLFLRYYDEFNLENYSNWTSINCSVEIKLSDVEQELIEDINKKSNSGKTVIAINERVVKIGLLIVVPLAFLLVTVIFFEQKKGVLLSKFITDVYDIAKWIVFITIVYVVLLPFYYLLKKLFALFN
;
A
#
# COMPACT_ATOMS: atom_id res chain seq x y z
N MET A 1 -29.81 -18.11 -7.89
CA MET A 1 -29.57 -16.89 -7.09
C MET A 1 -30.53 -16.92 -5.93
N ILE A 2 -30.01 -17.13 -4.73
CA ILE A 2 -30.79 -17.16 -3.49
C ILE A 2 -31.04 -15.72 -3.07
N VAL A 3 -32.31 -15.33 -2.92
CA VAL A 3 -32.68 -13.99 -2.47
C VAL A 3 -32.57 -13.96 -0.95
N THR A 4 -31.76 -13.03 -0.45
CA THR A 4 -31.54 -12.79 0.98
C THR A 4 -32.07 -11.41 1.35
N LYS A 5 -32.63 -11.25 2.55
CA LYS A 5 -32.98 -9.96 3.14
C LYS A 5 -31.73 -9.07 3.17
N PRO A 6 -31.84 -7.79 2.82
CA PRO A 6 -30.71 -6.88 2.75
C PRO A 6 -29.89 -6.77 4.05
N GLU A 7 -30.54 -6.92 5.21
CA GLU A 7 -29.90 -6.84 6.53
C GLU A 7 -28.83 -7.91 6.79
N TYR A 8 -28.91 -9.06 6.11
CA TYR A 8 -27.92 -10.14 6.26
C TYR A 8 -26.84 -10.12 5.20
N CYS A 9 -26.89 -9.22 4.21
CA CYS A 9 -25.93 -9.24 3.12
C CYS A 9 -24.49 -9.05 3.56
N GLN A 10 -24.24 -8.14 4.52
CA GLN A 10 -22.90 -7.96 5.08
C GLN A 10 -22.43 -9.20 5.85
N LEU A 11 -23.33 -9.85 6.61
CA LEU A 11 -23.01 -11.05 7.37
C LEU A 11 -22.68 -12.24 6.46
N ILE A 12 -23.47 -12.44 5.40
CA ILE A 12 -23.21 -13.47 4.38
C ILE A 12 -21.87 -13.24 3.71
N GLU A 13 -21.55 -11.99 3.40
CA GLU A 13 -20.27 -11.66 2.79
C GLU A 13 -19.09 -11.90 3.73
N VAL A 14 -19.25 -11.57 5.02
CA VAL A 14 -18.26 -11.91 6.07
C VAL A 14 -18.09 -13.41 6.20
N PHE A 15 -19.16 -14.20 6.20
CA PHE A 15 -19.04 -15.67 6.22
C PHE A 15 -18.28 -16.19 5.00
N ARG A 16 -18.59 -15.65 3.82
CA ARG A 16 -17.96 -16.06 2.56
C ARG A 16 -16.47 -15.77 2.57
N LEU A 17 -16.10 -14.53 2.90
CA LEU A 17 -14.70 -14.09 2.97
C LEU A 17 -13.96 -14.79 4.09
N GLY A 18 -14.57 -14.88 5.27
CA GLY A 18 -13.96 -15.48 6.45
C GLY A 18 -13.68 -16.96 6.27
N LEU A 19 -14.59 -17.72 5.66
CA LEU A 19 -14.33 -19.12 5.30
C LEU A 19 -13.24 -19.24 4.23
N LYS A 20 -13.28 -18.40 3.19
CA LYS A 20 -12.29 -18.42 2.10
C LYS A 20 -10.87 -18.13 2.60
N LEU A 21 -10.74 -17.16 3.50
CA LEU A 21 -9.48 -16.72 4.10
C LEU A 21 -9.09 -17.56 5.33
N THR A 22 -9.89 -18.58 5.68
CA THR A 22 -9.71 -19.39 6.90
C THR A 22 -9.60 -18.56 8.18
N VAL A 23 -10.29 -17.42 8.22
CA VAL A 23 -10.43 -16.54 9.40
C VAL A 23 -11.59 -17.03 10.27
N ILE A 24 -12.64 -17.59 9.66
CA ILE A 24 -13.84 -18.11 10.32
C ILE A 24 -13.96 -19.60 10.03
N ASP A 25 -14.29 -20.39 11.06
CA ASP A 25 -14.55 -21.82 10.91
C ASP A 25 -16.02 -22.11 10.58
N VAL A 26 -16.27 -23.28 9.96
CA VAL A 26 -17.62 -23.79 9.66
C VAL A 26 -18.52 -23.77 10.90
N SER A 27 -17.99 -24.15 12.06
CA SER A 27 -18.75 -24.14 13.32
C SER A 27 -19.18 -22.75 13.75
N GLU A 28 -18.33 -21.73 13.57
CA GLU A 28 -18.66 -20.35 13.91
C GLU A 28 -19.81 -19.85 13.05
N VAL A 29 -19.78 -20.13 11.73
CA VAL A 29 -20.88 -19.80 10.81
C VAL A 29 -22.18 -20.48 11.23
N LYS A 30 -22.14 -21.79 11.56
CA LYS A 30 -23.34 -22.52 11.98
C LYS A 30 -23.95 -21.96 13.26
N VAL A 31 -23.12 -21.69 14.27
CA VAL A 31 -23.60 -21.15 15.55
C VAL A 31 -24.34 -19.84 15.36
N ILE A 32 -23.80 -18.94 14.53
CA ILE A 32 -24.44 -17.65 14.26
C ILE A 32 -25.70 -17.84 13.43
N ALA A 33 -25.67 -18.68 12.38
CA ALA A 33 -26.85 -18.97 11.57
C ALA A 33 -27.98 -19.58 12.41
N GLU A 34 -27.69 -20.56 13.27
CA GLU A 34 -28.65 -21.18 14.19
C GLU A 34 -29.25 -20.16 15.16
N LYS A 35 -28.43 -19.26 15.72
CA LYS A 35 -28.89 -18.19 16.61
C LYS A 35 -29.89 -17.28 15.91
N ILE A 36 -29.66 -16.93 14.64
CA ILE A 36 -30.57 -16.10 13.85
C ILE A 36 -31.85 -16.88 13.54
N LEU A 37 -31.74 -18.15 13.10
CA LEU A 37 -32.89 -19.01 12.82
C LEU A 37 -33.83 -19.16 14.03
N MET A 38 -33.27 -19.22 15.24
CA MET A 38 -34.07 -19.33 16.48
C MET A 38 -34.75 -18.01 16.87
N ALA A 39 -34.24 -16.87 16.41
CA ALA A 39 -34.75 -15.55 16.74
C ALA A 39 -35.81 -15.06 15.73
N GLU A 40 -35.78 -15.57 14.50
CA GLU A 40 -36.72 -15.17 13.44
C GLU A 40 -37.97 -16.05 13.39
N GLU A 41 -39.14 -15.43 13.22
CA GLU A 41 -40.39 -16.16 12.94
C GLU A 41 -40.39 -16.78 11.53
N GLU A 42 -39.80 -16.08 10.57
CA GLU A 42 -39.65 -16.52 9.17
C GLU A 42 -38.16 -16.52 8.78
N PRO A 43 -37.45 -17.63 9.05
CA PRO A 43 -36.03 -17.75 8.77
C PRO A 43 -35.74 -17.78 7.28
N GLU A 44 -34.62 -17.20 6.90
CA GLU A 44 -34.15 -17.29 5.53
C GLU A 44 -33.64 -18.66 5.13
N TYR A 45 -33.98 -19.05 3.90
CA TYR A 45 -33.54 -20.32 3.31
C TYR A 45 -32.01 -20.48 3.30
N VAL A 46 -31.27 -19.41 3.00
CA VAL A 46 -29.79 -19.45 3.00
C VAL A 46 -29.24 -19.82 4.38
N LEU A 47 -29.83 -19.31 5.46
CA LEU A 47 -29.39 -19.61 6.83
C LEU A 47 -29.67 -21.07 7.19
N ILE A 48 -30.82 -21.61 6.76
CA ILE A 48 -31.14 -23.04 6.92
C ILE A 48 -30.10 -23.90 6.21
N GLU A 49 -29.76 -23.56 4.96
CA GLU A 49 -28.76 -24.28 4.18
C GLU A 49 -27.37 -24.25 4.82
N LEU A 50 -26.97 -23.11 5.41
CA LEU A 50 -25.70 -23.01 6.14
C LEU A 50 -25.65 -23.97 7.35
N CYS A 51 -26.74 -24.09 8.11
CA CYS A 51 -26.77 -25.00 9.26
C CYS A 51 -26.61 -26.47 8.86
N ILE A 52 -27.18 -26.88 7.73
CA ILE A 52 -27.11 -28.27 7.24
C ILE A 52 -25.89 -28.58 6.37
N ALA A 53 -25.17 -27.55 5.90
CA ALA A 53 -23.97 -27.72 5.08
C ALA A 53 -22.92 -28.58 5.81
N LYS A 54 -22.28 -29.51 5.08
CA LYS A 54 -21.40 -30.52 5.69
C LYS A 54 -19.99 -30.00 5.97
N ASP A 55 -19.49 -29.14 5.10
CA ASP A 55 -18.12 -28.66 5.10
C ASP A 55 -18.04 -27.23 4.53
N ALA A 56 -16.83 -26.65 4.58
CA ALA A 56 -16.57 -25.29 4.14
C ALA A 56 -16.84 -25.11 2.63
N ASN A 57 -16.59 -26.12 1.79
CA ASN A 57 -16.82 -26.03 0.35
C ASN A 57 -18.32 -25.96 0.03
N ALA A 58 -19.13 -26.78 0.71
CA ALA A 58 -20.58 -26.72 0.59
C ALA A 58 -21.12 -25.34 1.02
N MET A 59 -20.63 -24.81 2.16
CA MET A 59 -21.00 -23.46 2.61
C MET A 59 -20.59 -22.38 1.61
N LEU A 60 -19.36 -22.42 1.11
CA LEU A 60 -18.88 -21.47 0.12
C LEU A 60 -19.70 -21.52 -1.16
N SER A 61 -20.14 -22.70 -1.61
CA SER A 61 -21.04 -22.82 -2.76
C SER A 61 -22.37 -22.11 -2.50
N ILE A 62 -23.01 -22.35 -1.34
CA ILE A 62 -24.27 -21.70 -0.95
C ILE A 62 -24.11 -20.17 -0.89
N LEU A 63 -23.07 -19.69 -0.20
CA LEU A 63 -22.79 -18.26 -0.02
C LEU A 63 -22.50 -17.57 -1.36
N SER A 64 -21.82 -18.26 -2.27
CA SER A 64 -21.49 -17.76 -3.62
C SER A 64 -22.68 -17.77 -4.58
N GLU A 65 -23.82 -18.32 -4.20
CA GLU A 65 -25.07 -18.23 -4.98
C GLU A 65 -26.03 -17.16 -4.43
N SER A 66 -25.69 -16.53 -3.31
CA SER A 66 -26.50 -15.48 -2.68
C SER A 66 -26.48 -14.19 -3.51
N ALA A 67 -27.59 -13.44 -3.46
CA ALA A 67 -27.71 -12.14 -4.10
C ALA A 67 -26.84 -11.03 -3.47
N CYS A 68 -26.19 -11.31 -2.33
CA CYS A 68 -25.49 -10.35 -1.50
C CYS A 68 -24.01 -10.14 -1.88
N ILE A 69 -23.53 -10.87 -2.89
CA ILE A 69 -22.14 -10.84 -3.34
C ILE A 69 -21.82 -9.47 -3.93
N ASN A 70 -20.65 -8.93 -3.59
CA ASN A 70 -20.19 -7.59 -3.99
C ASN A 70 -21.03 -6.46 -3.38
N SER A 71 -21.43 -6.58 -2.11
CA SER A 71 -21.95 -5.44 -1.38
C SER A 71 -20.94 -4.29 -1.44
N VAL A 72 -21.37 -3.11 -1.91
CA VAL A 72 -20.53 -1.90 -2.00
C VAL A 72 -20.40 -1.30 -0.60
N SER A 73 -19.75 -2.03 0.31
CA SER A 73 -19.57 -1.65 1.70
C SER A 73 -18.21 -2.09 2.20
N PRO A 74 -17.45 -1.24 2.93
CA PRO A 74 -16.19 -1.63 3.55
C PRO A 74 -16.39 -2.54 4.78
N ILE A 75 -17.62 -2.63 5.29
CA ILE A 75 -17.94 -3.31 6.55
C ILE A 75 -17.47 -4.76 6.57
N PRO A 76 -17.76 -5.60 5.55
CA PRO A 76 -17.30 -6.99 5.58
C PRO A 76 -15.78 -7.09 5.71
N MET A 77 -15.03 -6.25 5.01
CA MET A 77 -13.57 -6.26 5.08
C MET A 77 -13.05 -5.84 6.47
N ARG A 78 -13.58 -4.75 7.01
CA ARG A 78 -13.23 -4.27 8.36
C ARG A 78 -13.59 -5.28 9.44
N VAL A 79 -14.69 -6.01 9.29
CA VAL A 79 -15.03 -7.13 10.17
C VAL A 79 -13.98 -8.23 10.08
N ILE A 80 -13.56 -8.64 8.88
CA ILE A 80 -12.50 -9.64 8.72
C ILE A 80 -11.20 -9.19 9.39
N LEU A 81 -10.79 -7.94 9.21
CA LEU A 81 -9.61 -7.36 9.86
C LEU A 81 -9.74 -7.40 11.40
N GLY A 82 -10.91 -7.05 11.94
CA GLY A 82 -11.20 -7.15 13.38
C GLY A 82 -11.15 -8.58 13.91
N LEU A 83 -11.65 -9.56 13.15
CA LEU A 83 -11.57 -10.97 13.51
C LEU A 83 -10.14 -11.50 13.49
N ILE A 84 -9.32 -11.10 12.51
CA ILE A 84 -7.88 -11.42 12.47
C ILE A 84 -7.19 -10.85 13.72
N PHE A 85 -7.41 -9.58 14.03
CA PHE A 85 -6.83 -8.93 15.21
C PHE A 85 -7.21 -9.62 16.51
N LYS A 86 -8.48 -10.01 16.65
CA LYS A 86 -8.97 -10.71 17.84
C LYS A 86 -8.28 -12.07 18.00
N LYS A 87 -8.18 -12.86 16.92
CA LYS A 87 -7.50 -14.16 16.98
C LYS A 87 -5.99 -14.00 17.24
N PHE A 88 -5.35 -12.96 16.69
CA PHE A 88 -3.96 -12.60 17.01
C PHE A 88 -3.79 -12.21 18.49
N SER A 89 -4.63 -11.30 19.00
CA SER A 89 -4.58 -10.82 20.39
C SER A 89 -4.88 -11.92 21.43
N GLU A 90 -5.64 -12.93 21.05
CA GLU A 90 -5.93 -14.12 21.86
C GLU A 90 -4.88 -15.24 21.70
N GLU A 91 -3.76 -14.97 21.02
CA GLU A 91 -2.68 -15.94 20.73
C GLU A 91 -3.16 -17.18 19.94
N LYS A 92 -4.29 -17.06 19.22
CA LYS A 92 -4.81 -18.11 18.32
C LYS A 92 -4.23 -18.03 16.91
N LEU A 93 -3.62 -16.91 16.56
CA LEU A 93 -2.82 -16.71 15.36
C LEU A 93 -1.48 -16.11 15.75
N SER A 94 -0.41 -16.62 15.16
CA SER A 94 0.89 -15.94 15.17
C SER A 94 0.86 -14.66 14.32
N ALA A 95 1.86 -13.80 14.48
CA ALA A 95 2.01 -12.61 13.64
C ALA A 95 2.09 -12.97 12.16
N ASP A 96 2.88 -14.00 11.81
CA ASP A 96 3.03 -14.51 10.45
C ASP A 96 1.69 -15.00 9.86
N GLU A 97 0.91 -15.76 10.63
CA GLU A 97 -0.40 -16.26 10.18
C GLU A 97 -1.43 -15.13 10.03
N ALA A 98 -1.37 -14.11 10.88
CA ALA A 98 -2.23 -12.93 10.76
C ALA A 98 -1.86 -12.12 9.51
N ALA A 99 -0.57 -11.90 9.28
CA ALA A 99 -0.05 -11.20 8.11
C ALA A 99 -0.35 -11.94 6.80
N ASP A 100 -0.19 -13.27 6.76
CA ASP A 100 -0.52 -14.08 5.59
C ASP A 100 -2.01 -14.00 5.22
N LYS A 101 -2.90 -13.95 6.23
CA LYS A 101 -4.34 -13.73 6.01
C LYS A 101 -4.63 -12.34 5.46
N ILE A 102 -3.94 -11.31 5.95
CA ILE A 102 -4.06 -9.93 5.45
C ILE A 102 -3.53 -9.83 4.01
N ARG A 103 -2.41 -10.45 3.71
CA ARG A 103 -1.87 -10.55 2.35
C ARG A 103 -2.85 -11.25 1.40
N SER A 104 -3.50 -12.30 1.88
CA SER A 104 -4.52 -13.03 1.10
C SER A 104 -5.76 -12.16 0.81
N ILE A 105 -6.07 -11.18 1.66
CA ILE A 105 -7.08 -10.15 1.39
C ILE A 105 -6.63 -9.28 0.20
N ASN A 106 -5.38 -8.82 0.20
CA ASN A 106 -4.85 -7.96 -0.88
C ASN A 106 -4.91 -8.64 -2.26
N GLN A 107 -4.74 -9.96 -2.30
CA GLN A 107 -4.88 -10.76 -3.53
C GLN A 107 -6.33 -10.91 -4.03
N HIS A 108 -7.31 -10.45 -3.26
CA HIS A 108 -8.74 -10.45 -3.62
C HIS A 108 -9.24 -9.02 -3.85
N GLU A 109 -8.53 -8.32 -4.75
CA GLU A 109 -8.57 -6.89 -5.12
C GLU A 109 -9.95 -6.19 -5.11
N SER A 110 -11.06 -6.90 -5.37
CA SER A 110 -12.37 -6.27 -5.61
C SER A 110 -13.00 -5.55 -4.41
N GLN A 111 -12.43 -5.64 -3.21
CA GLN A 111 -12.98 -4.99 -2.00
C GLN A 111 -12.03 -4.01 -1.32
N LEU A 112 -10.78 -3.93 -1.77
CA LEU A 112 -9.80 -2.98 -1.23
C LEU A 112 -10.15 -1.54 -1.61
N ASP A 113 -10.74 -1.32 -2.78
CA ASP A 113 -11.18 0.00 -3.26
C ASP A 113 -12.21 0.68 -2.34
N LEU A 114 -12.78 -0.05 -1.39
CA LEU A 114 -13.75 0.46 -0.42
C LEU A 114 -13.11 0.94 0.89
N LEU A 115 -11.85 0.58 1.13
CA LEU A 115 -11.08 1.03 2.29
C LEU A 115 -10.53 2.45 2.08
N THR A 116 -10.21 3.13 3.16
CA THR A 116 -9.63 4.48 3.12
C THR A 116 -8.14 4.44 2.77
N GLY A 117 -7.57 5.60 2.45
CA GLY A 117 -6.16 5.70 2.06
C GLY A 117 -5.21 5.28 3.19
N ALA A 118 -5.52 5.64 4.44
CA ALA A 118 -4.73 5.18 5.60
C ALA A 118 -4.78 3.66 5.76
N GLU A 119 -5.96 3.06 5.59
CA GLU A 119 -6.11 1.61 5.69
C GLU A 119 -5.22 0.92 4.65
N LEU A 120 -5.27 1.37 3.39
CA LEU A 120 -4.46 0.80 2.32
C LEU A 120 -2.95 0.93 2.57
N ILE A 121 -2.48 2.10 3.00
CA ILE A 121 -1.05 2.31 3.31
C ILE A 121 -0.56 1.31 4.36
N ILE A 122 -1.36 1.07 5.41
CA ILE A 122 -0.93 0.20 6.51
C ILE A 122 -1.02 -1.27 6.12
N LEU A 123 -2.01 -1.65 5.31
CA LEU A 123 -2.06 -3.00 4.75
C LEU A 123 -0.84 -3.28 3.84
N ASP A 124 -0.37 -2.27 3.10
CA ASP A 124 0.86 -2.36 2.31
C ASP A 124 2.11 -2.45 3.20
N GLU A 125 2.17 -1.70 4.31
CA GLU A 125 3.26 -1.78 5.30
C GLU A 125 3.34 -3.19 5.92
N ILE A 126 2.20 -3.77 6.31
CA ILE A 126 2.13 -5.15 6.82
C ILE A 126 2.65 -6.17 5.79
N ASP A 127 2.27 -6.05 4.51
CA ASP A 127 2.74 -6.96 3.46
C ASP A 127 4.27 -6.81 3.24
N PHE A 128 4.77 -5.57 3.29
CA PHE A 128 6.19 -5.28 3.20
C PHE A 128 6.96 -5.92 4.36
N ASP A 129 6.58 -5.64 5.61
CA ASP A 129 7.30 -6.15 6.78
C ASP A 129 7.24 -7.67 6.91
N PHE A 130 6.14 -8.28 6.46
CA PHE A 130 6.02 -9.72 6.32
C PHE A 130 7.01 -10.29 5.28
N GLU A 131 7.17 -9.63 4.12
CA GLU A 131 8.13 -10.05 3.09
C GLU A 131 9.59 -9.99 3.57
N PHE A 132 9.90 -9.04 4.46
CA PHE A 132 11.25 -8.89 5.04
C PHE A 132 11.46 -9.66 6.34
N ASN A 133 10.45 -10.40 6.83
CA ASN A 133 10.50 -11.25 8.01
C ASN A 133 10.97 -10.48 9.28
N ASP A 134 10.50 -9.24 9.43
CA ASP A 134 10.74 -8.41 10.61
C ASP A 134 9.59 -8.58 11.62
N ASN A 135 9.70 -9.60 12.46
CA ASN A 135 8.62 -9.98 13.39
C ASN A 135 8.31 -8.91 14.44
N GLU A 136 9.24 -8.01 14.75
CA GLU A 136 9.02 -6.94 15.73
C GLU A 136 8.19 -5.81 15.10
N LEU A 137 8.55 -5.39 13.88
CA LEU A 137 7.77 -4.38 13.16
C LEU A 137 6.40 -4.93 12.76
N LEU A 138 6.34 -6.18 12.28
CA LEU A 138 5.08 -6.83 11.92
C LEU A 138 4.10 -6.88 13.11
N GLY A 139 4.60 -7.18 14.31
CA GLY A 139 3.78 -7.15 15.52
C GLY A 139 3.23 -5.75 15.84
N ASN A 140 4.03 -4.70 15.61
CA ASN A 140 3.61 -3.32 15.80
C ASN A 140 2.58 -2.88 14.76
N ASP A 141 2.75 -3.29 13.51
CA ASP A 141 1.83 -2.94 12.43
C ASP A 141 0.48 -3.65 12.61
N LEU A 142 0.48 -4.90 13.10
CA LEU A 142 -0.74 -5.61 13.46
C LEU A 142 -1.52 -4.91 14.59
N LEU A 143 -0.88 -4.08 15.44
CA LEU A 143 -1.60 -3.28 16.43
C LEU A 143 -2.51 -2.22 15.80
N PHE A 144 -2.29 -1.83 14.54
CA PHE A 144 -3.21 -0.96 13.84
C PHE A 144 -4.62 -1.58 13.76
N LEU A 145 -4.71 -2.91 13.62
CA LEU A 145 -5.99 -3.58 13.50
C LEU A 145 -6.88 -3.46 14.76
N ARG A 146 -6.35 -2.95 15.87
CA ARG A 146 -7.12 -2.60 17.07
C ARG A 146 -8.26 -1.63 16.80
N TYR A 147 -8.19 -0.82 15.73
CA TYR A 147 -9.30 0.06 15.36
C TYR A 147 -10.57 -0.72 15.01
N TYR A 148 -10.45 -2.01 14.66
CA TYR A 148 -11.56 -2.90 14.32
C TYR A 148 -11.96 -3.86 15.45
N ASP A 149 -11.42 -3.71 16.67
CA ASP A 149 -11.60 -4.65 17.79
C ASP A 149 -13.06 -4.82 18.24
N GLU A 150 -13.89 -3.79 18.05
CA GLU A 150 -15.31 -3.80 18.35
C GLU A 150 -16.12 -4.75 17.43
N PHE A 151 -15.60 -5.09 16.25
CA PHE A 151 -16.29 -6.00 15.33
C PHE A 151 -16.25 -7.46 15.81
N ASN A 152 -17.42 -8.11 15.83
CA ASN A 152 -17.53 -9.54 16.06
C ASN A 152 -18.75 -10.13 15.34
N LEU A 153 -18.81 -11.46 15.21
CA LEU A 153 -19.93 -12.10 14.53
C LEU A 153 -21.26 -11.99 15.29
N GLU A 154 -21.21 -11.81 16.61
CA GLU A 154 -22.40 -11.76 17.45
C GLU A 154 -23.10 -10.41 17.44
N ASN A 155 -22.39 -9.33 17.08
CA ASN A 155 -22.90 -7.96 17.03
C ASN A 155 -23.14 -7.47 15.61
N TYR A 156 -23.44 -8.37 14.66
CA TYR A 156 -23.66 -8.03 13.26
C TYR A 156 -24.73 -6.95 13.04
N SER A 157 -25.75 -6.90 13.89
CA SER A 157 -26.78 -5.85 13.87
C SER A 157 -26.24 -4.44 14.13
N ASN A 158 -25.08 -4.33 14.77
CA ASN A 158 -24.46 -3.07 15.19
C ASN A 158 -23.29 -2.66 14.27
N TRP A 159 -22.92 -3.47 13.28
CA TRP A 159 -21.74 -3.23 12.45
C TRP A 159 -21.76 -1.88 11.74
N THR A 160 -22.91 -1.40 11.29
CA THR A 160 -23.04 -0.06 10.70
C THR A 160 -22.62 1.04 11.68
N SER A 161 -23.06 0.94 12.94
CA SER A 161 -22.70 1.93 13.96
C SER A 161 -21.22 1.85 14.35
N ILE A 162 -20.68 0.63 14.44
CA ILE A 162 -19.27 0.39 14.72
C ILE A 162 -18.42 0.97 13.59
N ASN A 163 -18.81 0.72 12.34
CA ASN A 163 -18.15 1.24 11.16
C ASN A 163 -18.07 2.78 11.17
N CYS A 164 -19.13 3.48 11.55
CA CYS A 164 -19.08 4.93 11.69
C CYS A 164 -18.08 5.39 12.76
N SER A 165 -17.97 4.67 13.88
CA SER A 165 -16.96 4.94 14.91
C SER A 165 -15.54 4.73 14.36
N VAL A 166 -15.32 3.65 13.61
CA VAL A 166 -14.04 3.36 12.95
C VAL A 166 -13.67 4.45 11.94
N GLU A 167 -14.61 4.89 11.11
CA GLU A 167 -14.37 5.97 10.12
C GLU A 167 -13.91 7.27 10.79
N ILE A 168 -14.51 7.63 11.94
CA ILE A 168 -14.09 8.79 12.71
C ILE A 168 -12.65 8.60 13.20
N LYS A 169 -12.36 7.46 13.85
CA LYS A 169 -11.01 7.15 14.36
C LYS A 169 -9.95 7.16 13.25
N LEU A 170 -10.26 6.61 12.09
CA LEU A 170 -9.35 6.55 10.93
C LEU A 170 -9.18 7.92 10.26
N SER A 171 -10.20 8.77 10.26
CA SER A 171 -10.09 10.12 9.70
C SER A 171 -9.07 10.99 10.44
N ASP A 172 -8.94 10.80 11.77
CA ASP A 172 -7.92 11.47 12.58
C ASP A 172 -6.52 10.97 12.21
N VAL A 173 -6.36 9.65 12.00
CA VAL A 173 -5.09 9.03 11.56
C VAL A 173 -4.70 9.52 10.16
N GLU A 174 -5.64 9.62 9.24
CA GLU A 174 -5.40 10.16 7.89
C GLU A 174 -4.90 11.60 7.92
N GLN A 175 -5.49 12.44 8.78
CA GLN A 175 -5.04 13.82 8.94
C GLN A 175 -3.61 13.88 9.46
N GLU A 176 -3.27 13.06 10.46
CA GLU A 176 -1.91 12.98 11.00
C GLU A 176 -0.90 12.55 9.93
N LEU A 177 -1.23 11.51 9.14
CA LEU A 177 -0.39 11.05 8.03
C LEU A 177 -0.18 12.15 6.97
N ILE A 178 -1.24 12.88 6.60
CA ILE A 178 -1.16 13.98 5.65
C ILE A 178 -0.30 15.12 6.19
N GLU A 179 -0.43 15.47 7.48
CA GLU A 179 0.39 16.49 8.13
C GLU A 179 1.87 16.10 8.13
N ASP A 180 2.18 14.84 8.44
CA ASP A 180 3.53 14.31 8.44
C ASP A 180 4.16 14.28 7.04
N ILE A 181 3.41 13.85 6.03
CA ILE A 181 3.84 13.91 4.63
C ILE A 181 4.11 15.35 4.21
N ASN A 182 3.24 16.29 4.58
CA ASN A 182 3.41 17.71 4.27
C ASN A 182 4.63 18.31 4.98
N LYS A 183 4.88 17.93 6.22
CA LYS A 183 6.06 18.33 7.00
C LYS A 183 7.35 17.78 6.39
N LYS A 184 7.37 16.49 6.02
CA LYS A 184 8.49 15.84 5.30
C LYS A 184 8.71 16.44 3.91
N SER A 185 7.65 16.81 3.20
CA SER A 185 7.72 17.49 1.89
C SER A 185 8.30 18.90 2.03
N ASN A 186 7.93 19.64 3.07
CA ASN A 186 8.45 20.99 3.32
C ASN A 186 9.92 20.99 3.78
N SER A 187 10.35 19.99 4.57
CA SER A 187 11.77 19.79 4.89
C SER A 187 12.57 19.24 3.69
N GLY A 188 11.97 18.36 2.89
CA GLY A 188 12.53 17.85 1.65
C GLY A 188 12.74 18.92 0.58
N LYS A 189 11.81 19.89 0.44
CA LYS A 189 12.00 21.08 -0.42
C LYS A 189 13.20 21.92 0.02
N THR A 190 13.51 21.98 1.32
CA THR A 190 14.70 22.68 1.82
C THR A 190 15.97 21.89 1.48
N VAL A 191 15.97 20.56 1.62
CA VAL A 191 17.11 19.70 1.27
C VAL A 191 17.36 19.66 -0.25
N ILE A 192 16.32 19.56 -1.07
CA ILE A 192 16.42 19.61 -2.53
C ILE A 192 16.93 20.98 -3.01
N ALA A 193 16.48 22.07 -2.40
CA ALA A 193 16.98 23.41 -2.71
C ALA A 193 18.45 23.61 -2.32
N ILE A 194 18.90 22.97 -1.23
CA ILE A 194 20.33 22.97 -0.83
C ILE A 194 21.14 22.10 -1.79
N ASN A 195 20.64 20.91 -2.18
CA ASN A 195 21.35 20.00 -3.05
C ASN A 195 21.48 20.55 -4.49
N GLU A 196 20.43 21.21 -5.03
CA GLU A 196 20.53 21.92 -6.30
C GLU A 196 21.57 23.05 -6.27
N ARG A 197 21.70 23.78 -5.15
CA ARG A 197 22.71 24.83 -5.01
C ARG A 197 24.12 24.24 -4.93
N VAL A 198 24.30 23.14 -4.19
CA VAL A 198 25.61 22.46 -4.08
C VAL A 198 26.03 21.87 -5.42
N VAL A 199 25.12 21.24 -6.17
CA VAL A 199 25.41 20.73 -7.52
C VAL A 199 25.73 21.87 -8.49
N LYS A 200 24.97 22.98 -8.48
CA LYS A 200 25.27 24.15 -9.33
C LYS A 200 26.63 24.79 -9.00
N ILE A 201 26.98 24.89 -7.71
CA ILE A 201 28.28 25.40 -7.26
C ILE A 201 29.42 24.43 -7.62
N GLY A 202 29.21 23.12 -7.44
CA GLY A 202 30.17 22.09 -7.82
C GLY A 202 30.46 22.11 -9.32
N LEU A 203 29.42 22.22 -10.15
CA LEU A 203 29.56 22.32 -11.61
C LEU A 203 30.27 23.61 -12.03
N LEU A 204 30.00 24.73 -11.34
CA LEU A 204 30.67 26.02 -11.58
C LEU A 204 32.17 25.98 -11.25
N ILE A 205 32.62 25.12 -10.33
CA ILE A 205 34.03 24.99 -9.96
C ILE A 205 34.74 23.95 -10.83
N VAL A 206 34.11 22.80 -11.09
CA VAL A 206 34.72 21.68 -11.80
C VAL A 206 34.97 22.02 -13.27
N VAL A 207 34.06 22.72 -13.94
CA VAL A 207 34.20 23.10 -15.36
C VAL A 207 35.41 24.01 -15.62
N PRO A 208 35.61 25.14 -14.90
CA PRO A 208 36.81 25.96 -15.10
C PRO A 208 38.09 25.26 -14.64
N LEU A 209 38.04 24.39 -13.63
CA LEU A 209 39.22 23.62 -13.22
C LEU A 209 39.66 22.63 -14.32
N ALA A 210 38.71 21.93 -14.93
CA ALA A 210 38.98 21.05 -16.07
C ALA A 210 39.53 21.85 -17.28
N PHE A 211 38.98 23.04 -17.55
CA PHE A 211 39.50 23.93 -18.59
C PHE A 211 40.93 24.40 -18.30
N LEU A 212 41.24 24.74 -17.05
CA LEU A 212 42.58 25.14 -16.62
C LEU A 212 43.58 23.98 -16.78
N LEU A 213 43.16 22.75 -16.45
CA LEU A 213 43.96 21.54 -16.63
C LEU A 213 44.28 21.29 -18.12
N VAL A 214 43.29 21.44 -19.00
CA VAL A 214 43.48 21.32 -20.45
C VAL A 214 44.42 22.41 -21.00
N THR A 215 44.32 23.64 -20.51
CA THR A 215 45.22 24.73 -20.96
C THR A 215 46.66 24.56 -20.49
N VAL A 216 46.89 24.03 -19.28
CA VAL A 216 48.25 23.69 -18.79
C VAL A 216 48.88 22.60 -19.65
N ILE A 217 48.14 21.53 -19.96
CA ILE A 217 48.60 20.46 -20.86
C ILE A 217 48.96 21.02 -22.24
N PHE A 218 48.13 21.94 -22.77
CA PHE A 218 48.38 22.60 -24.06
C PHE A 218 49.66 23.47 -24.06
N PHE A 219 49.95 24.16 -22.95
CA PHE A 219 51.16 24.98 -22.81
C PHE A 219 52.44 24.14 -22.66
N GLU A 220 52.38 23.01 -21.96
CA GLU A 220 53.51 22.07 -21.88
C GLU A 220 53.83 21.41 -23.23
N GLN A 221 52.81 21.16 -24.07
CA GLN A 221 52.97 20.60 -25.41
C GLN A 221 53.86 21.46 -26.32
N LYS A 222 53.93 22.77 -26.07
CA LYS A 222 54.74 23.71 -26.86
C LYS A 222 56.24 23.61 -26.56
N LYS A 223 56.67 22.84 -25.55
CA LYS A 223 58.05 22.80 -25.06
C LYS A 223 58.89 21.57 -25.47
N GLY A 224 58.36 20.52 -26.10
CA GLY A 224 59.25 19.41 -26.47
C GLY A 224 58.60 18.21 -27.15
N VAL A 225 59.26 17.78 -28.22
CA VAL A 225 58.91 16.72 -29.18
C VAL A 225 59.09 15.33 -28.57
N LEU A 226 58.02 14.50 -28.51
CA LEU A 226 58.03 13.02 -28.75
C LEU A 226 56.74 12.23 -28.40
N LEU A 227 55.63 12.86 -28.01
CA LEU A 227 54.38 12.14 -27.68
C LEU A 227 53.18 12.54 -28.56
N SER A 228 53.42 12.86 -29.83
CA SER A 228 52.42 13.50 -30.69
C SER A 228 51.12 12.70 -30.85
N LYS A 229 51.20 11.39 -31.09
CA LYS A 229 49.99 10.59 -31.39
C LYS A 229 49.09 10.34 -30.18
N PHE A 230 49.66 9.92 -29.05
CA PHE A 230 48.90 9.72 -27.81
C PHE A 230 48.27 11.02 -27.30
N ILE A 231 48.99 12.14 -27.43
CA ILE A 231 48.46 13.45 -27.03
C ILE A 231 47.34 13.91 -27.97
N THR A 232 47.43 13.64 -29.28
CA THR A 232 46.33 13.91 -30.22
C THR A 232 45.08 13.10 -29.88
N ASP A 233 45.23 11.81 -29.56
CA ASP A 233 44.10 10.94 -29.20
C ASP A 233 43.43 11.40 -27.88
N VAL A 234 44.23 11.75 -26.87
CA VAL A 234 43.72 12.31 -25.60
C VAL A 234 43.03 13.66 -25.82
N TYR A 235 43.53 14.49 -26.74
CA TYR A 235 42.95 15.78 -27.07
C TYR A 235 41.60 15.65 -27.77
N ASP A 236 41.46 14.71 -28.69
CA ASP A 236 40.18 14.48 -29.37
C ASP A 236 39.15 13.87 -28.41
N ILE A 237 39.56 12.99 -27.48
CA ILE A 237 38.69 12.53 -26.39
C ILE A 237 38.25 13.70 -25.50
N ALA A 238 39.17 14.60 -25.14
CA ALA A 238 38.83 15.78 -24.33
C ALA A 238 37.84 16.72 -25.02
N LYS A 239 37.96 16.93 -26.35
CA LYS A 239 36.96 17.67 -27.13
C LYS A 239 35.59 17.03 -27.08
N TRP A 240 35.51 15.70 -27.22
CA TRP A 240 34.25 14.98 -27.14
C TRP A 240 33.61 15.10 -25.76
N ILE A 241 34.39 15.01 -24.69
CA ILE A 241 33.91 15.21 -23.32
C ILE A 241 33.36 16.64 -23.16
N VAL A 242 34.08 17.66 -23.63
CA VAL A 242 33.61 19.04 -23.58
C VAL A 242 32.34 19.24 -24.41
N PHE A 243 32.26 18.67 -25.61
CA PHE A 243 31.08 18.75 -26.47
C PHE A 243 29.85 18.10 -25.81
N ILE A 244 30.00 16.87 -25.28
CA ILE A 244 28.94 16.17 -24.54
C ILE A 244 28.49 16.99 -23.32
N THR A 245 29.44 17.60 -22.60
CA THR A 245 29.14 18.43 -21.43
C THR A 245 28.34 19.67 -21.82
N ILE A 246 28.70 20.35 -22.92
CA ILE A 246 27.96 21.51 -23.44
C ILE A 246 26.55 21.08 -23.86
N VAL A 247 26.42 20.00 -24.62
CA VAL A 247 25.12 19.48 -25.07
C VAL A 247 24.24 19.13 -23.86
N TYR A 248 24.79 18.46 -22.85
CA TYR A 248 24.08 18.12 -21.62
C TYR A 248 23.60 19.38 -20.87
N VAL A 249 24.48 20.38 -20.69
CA VAL A 249 24.14 21.65 -20.01
C VAL A 249 23.07 22.44 -20.78
N VAL A 250 23.06 22.38 -22.11
CA VAL A 250 22.05 23.07 -22.94
C VAL A 250 20.71 22.31 -22.95
N LEU A 251 20.74 20.98 -22.96
CA LEU A 251 19.52 20.16 -22.98
C LEU A 251 18.81 20.09 -21.62
N LEU A 252 19.55 20.19 -20.52
CA LEU A 252 19.00 20.15 -19.16
C LEU A 252 17.89 21.20 -18.91
N PRO A 253 18.07 22.51 -19.18
CA PRO A 253 17.00 23.48 -19.01
C PRO A 253 15.79 23.23 -19.92
N PHE A 254 16.00 22.69 -21.12
CA PHE A 254 14.92 22.29 -22.03
C PHE A 254 14.09 21.14 -21.47
N TYR A 255 14.73 20.13 -20.89
CA TYR A 255 14.07 19.03 -20.20
C TYR A 255 13.22 19.51 -19.01
N TYR A 256 13.76 20.41 -18.18
CA TYR A 256 13.01 20.99 -17.06
C TYR A 256 11.83 21.86 -17.52
N LEU A 257 11.98 22.62 -18.61
CA LEU A 257 10.89 23.37 -19.22
C LEU A 257 9.76 22.45 -19.73
N LEU A 258 10.11 21.37 -20.43
CA LEU A 258 9.14 20.37 -20.90
C LEU A 258 8.41 19.70 -19.74
N LYS A 259 9.14 19.26 -18.70
CA LYS A 259 8.54 18.64 -17.51
C LYS A 259 7.55 19.59 -16.81
N LYS A 260 7.89 20.89 -16.71
CA LYS A 260 7.00 21.90 -16.12
C LYS A 260 5.78 22.20 -16.99
N LEU A 261 5.92 22.16 -18.32
CA LEU A 261 4.80 22.28 -19.25
C LEU A 261 3.84 21.10 -19.10
N PHE A 262 4.33 19.86 -19.07
CA PHE A 262 3.47 18.68 -18.90
C PHE A 262 2.73 18.67 -17.56
N ALA A 263 3.34 19.17 -16.49
CA ALA A 263 2.69 19.29 -15.18
C ALA A 263 1.58 20.37 -15.12
N LEU A 264 1.42 21.21 -16.14
CA LEU A 264 0.33 22.18 -16.23
C LEU A 264 -0.87 21.66 -17.04
N PHE A 265 -0.72 20.52 -17.71
CA PHE A 265 -1.75 19.91 -18.56
C PHE A 265 -2.36 18.62 -17.97
N ASN A 266 -1.89 18.19 -16.80
CA ASN A 266 -2.51 17.16 -15.94
C ASN A 266 -3.05 17.82 -14.68
#